data_AF-A0A970AY03-F1
#
_entry.id   AF-A0A970AY03-F1
#
_cell.length_a   1.000
_cell.length_b   1.000
_cell.length_c   1.000
_cell.angle_alpha   90.00
_cell.angle_beta   90.00
_cell.angle_gamma   90.00
#
_symmetry.space_group_name_H-M   'P 1'
#
loop_
_entity.id
_entity.type
_entity.pdbx_description
1 polymer ?
#
loop_
_entity_poly.entity_id
_entity_poly.type
_entity_poly.pdbx_seq_one_letter_code
_entity_poly.pdbx_strand_id
1 'polypeptide(L)'
;MFRNKFAIVILLVIALALTGCFKKSDPNELKSIAIDILSEDVVTVEEESKIVLIGKTQAIQLKAVGRNAKGQPLELKDINWSVSDEAVGKLDSDNKEEVTFTGAGQGGKLTVTVKGEKDISASVDLVALELIHGLVPGYPFK
;
A
#
# COMPACT_ATOMS: atom_id res chain seq x y z
N MET A 1 1.24 -7.74 -14.35
CA MET A 1 1.49 -9.20 -14.53
C MET A 1 0.49 -10.13 -13.81
N PHE A 2 -0.42 -9.63 -12.97
CA PHE A 2 -1.38 -10.45 -12.18
C PHE A 2 -2.37 -11.33 -12.97
N ARG A 3 -2.63 -11.05 -14.26
CA ARG A 3 -3.71 -11.71 -15.03
C ARG A 3 -3.42 -13.16 -15.44
N ASN A 4 -2.15 -13.58 -15.48
CA ASN A 4 -1.78 -14.89 -16.03
C ASN A 4 -1.89 -16.04 -15.00
N LYS A 5 -1.68 -15.73 -13.72
CA LYS A 5 -1.70 -16.73 -12.63
C LYS A 5 -3.13 -17.24 -12.38
N PHE A 6 -4.12 -16.34 -12.31
CA PHE A 6 -5.54 -16.69 -12.15
C PHE A 6 -6.07 -17.63 -13.25
N ALA A 7 -5.67 -17.41 -14.51
CA ALA A 7 -6.08 -18.26 -15.62
C ALA A 7 -5.53 -19.69 -15.51
N ILE A 8 -4.29 -19.84 -15.03
CA ILE A 8 -3.64 -21.14 -14.80
C ILE A 8 -4.30 -21.90 -13.64
N VAL A 9 -4.66 -21.21 -12.55
CA VAL A 9 -5.37 -21.84 -11.41
C VAL A 9 -6.74 -22.35 -11.83
N ILE A 10 -7.51 -21.54 -12.56
CA ILE A 10 -8.83 -21.93 -13.07
C ILE A 10 -8.69 -23.14 -14.00
N LEU A 11 -7.71 -23.14 -14.90
CA LEU A 11 -7.44 -24.27 -15.80
C LEU A 11 -7.04 -25.55 -15.06
N LEU A 12 -6.22 -25.47 -14.01
CA LEU A 12 -5.83 -26.62 -13.19
C LEU A 12 -7.01 -27.17 -12.40
N VAL A 13 -7.83 -26.31 -11.79
CA VAL A 13 -9.04 -26.72 -11.08
C VAL A 13 -10.03 -27.39 -12.03
N ILE A 14 -10.21 -26.86 -13.25
CA ILE A 14 -11.06 -27.46 -14.29
C ILE A 14 -10.46 -28.81 -14.77
N ALA A 15 -9.17 -28.89 -15.05
CA ALA A 15 -8.51 -30.12 -15.52
C ALA A 15 -8.56 -31.25 -14.47
N LEU A 16 -8.41 -30.91 -13.20
CA LEU A 16 -8.54 -31.84 -12.07
C LEU A 16 -9.99 -32.28 -11.84
N ALA A 17 -10.98 -31.42 -12.12
CA ALA A 17 -12.39 -31.78 -12.08
C ALA A 17 -12.78 -32.75 -13.22
N LEU A 18 -12.19 -32.59 -14.41
CA LEU A 18 -12.45 -33.43 -15.58
C LEU A 18 -11.85 -34.85 -15.48
N THR A 19 -10.80 -35.04 -14.69
CA THR A 19 -10.10 -36.33 -14.55
C THR A 19 -10.77 -37.31 -13.57
N GLY A 20 -11.87 -36.92 -12.90
CA GLY A 20 -12.71 -37.85 -12.12
C GLY A 20 -12.07 -38.43 -10.85
N CYS A 21 -10.86 -38.03 -10.48
CA CYS A 21 -10.15 -38.49 -9.27
C CYS A 21 -10.67 -37.88 -7.95
N PHE A 22 -11.65 -36.97 -8.00
CA PHE A 22 -12.22 -36.34 -6.81
C PHE A 22 -13.20 -37.29 -6.08
N LYS A 23 -12.67 -38.20 -5.25
CA LYS A 23 -13.43 -38.73 -4.12
C LYS A 23 -13.72 -37.57 -3.18
N LYS A 24 -14.95 -37.01 -3.26
CA LYS A 24 -15.58 -36.06 -2.31
C LYS A 24 -14.56 -35.32 -1.42
N SER A 25 -13.79 -34.42 -2.03
CA SER A 25 -12.79 -33.62 -1.32
C SER A 25 -13.48 -32.77 -0.28
N ASP A 26 -13.01 -32.83 0.96
CA ASP A 26 -13.49 -31.96 2.01
C ASP A 26 -13.36 -30.50 1.57
N PRO A 27 -14.38 -29.65 1.79
CA PRO A 27 -14.34 -28.24 1.42
C PRO A 27 -13.12 -27.48 1.98
N ASN A 28 -12.55 -28.00 3.07
CA ASN A 28 -11.36 -27.45 3.71
C ASN A 28 -10.06 -27.79 2.96
N GLU A 29 -9.97 -28.94 2.28
CA GLU A 29 -8.83 -29.30 1.43
C GLU A 29 -8.79 -28.45 0.17
N LEU A 30 -9.96 -28.20 -0.45
CA LEU A 30 -10.11 -27.28 -1.57
C LEU A 30 -9.78 -25.83 -1.18
N LYS A 31 -10.18 -25.40 0.03
CA LYS A 31 -9.78 -24.09 0.58
C LYS A 31 -8.27 -24.00 0.81
N SER A 32 -7.65 -25.06 1.32
CA SER A 32 -6.20 -25.09 1.55
C SER A 32 -5.40 -25.02 0.25
N ILE A 33 -5.80 -25.78 -0.78
CA ILE A 33 -5.21 -25.74 -2.13
C ILE A 33 -5.46 -24.40 -2.83
N ALA A 34 -6.67 -23.82 -2.71
CA ALA A 34 -6.94 -22.50 -3.28
C ALA A 34 -6.10 -21.41 -2.59
N ILE A 35 -5.89 -21.52 -1.27
CA ILE A 35 -5.03 -20.62 -0.49
C ILE A 35 -3.55 -20.79 -0.90
N ASP A 36 -3.05 -22.01 -1.02
CA ASP A 36 -1.63 -22.23 -1.35
C ASP A 36 -1.25 -21.78 -2.79
N ILE A 37 -2.24 -21.71 -3.70
CA ILE A 37 -2.01 -21.39 -5.12
C ILE A 37 -2.36 -19.92 -5.47
N LEU A 38 -3.19 -19.24 -4.67
CA LEU A 38 -3.59 -17.84 -4.93
C LEU A 38 -2.86 -16.82 -4.05
N SER A 39 -2.08 -17.27 -3.09
CA SER A 39 -1.63 -16.39 -2.03
C SER A 39 -0.26 -15.79 -2.35
N GLU A 40 -0.28 -14.51 -2.65
CA GLU A 40 0.90 -13.70 -2.94
C GLU A 40 1.29 -12.89 -1.71
N ASP A 41 2.59 -12.58 -1.60
CA ASP A 41 3.08 -11.60 -0.64
C ASP A 41 2.42 -10.25 -0.94
N VAL A 42 1.95 -9.56 0.09
CA VAL A 42 1.28 -8.27 -0.04
C VAL A 42 2.00 -7.22 0.80
N VAL A 43 2.02 -6.00 0.29
CA VAL A 43 2.39 -4.81 1.06
C VAL A 43 1.17 -3.93 1.23
N THR A 44 1.02 -3.33 2.40
CA THR A 44 0.02 -2.30 2.70
C THR A 44 0.70 -1.07 3.29
N VAL A 45 0.04 0.08 3.19
CA VAL A 45 0.46 1.30 3.89
C VAL A 45 -0.45 1.49 5.09
N GLU A 46 0.14 1.69 6.27
CA GLU A 46 -0.54 2.19 7.45
C GLU A 46 -0.24 3.68 7.59
N GLU A 47 -1.28 4.50 7.64
CA GLU A 47 -1.19 5.95 7.83
C GLU A 47 -1.85 6.41 9.14
N GLU A 48 -1.23 7.36 9.83
CA GLU A 48 -1.84 7.98 11.01
C GLU A 48 -3.01 8.91 10.65
N SER A 49 -2.92 9.55 9.47
CA SER A 49 -3.89 10.51 8.95
C SER A 49 -3.82 10.56 7.43
N LYS A 50 -4.92 10.97 6.79
CA LYS A 50 -4.95 11.28 5.35
C LYS A 50 -4.79 12.75 5.02
N ILE A 51 -4.80 13.61 6.05
CA ILE A 51 -4.81 15.05 5.89
C ILE A 51 -3.61 15.65 6.61
N VAL A 52 -2.84 16.47 5.90
CA VAL A 52 -1.77 17.31 6.45
C VAL A 52 -2.14 18.78 6.27
N LEU A 53 -1.79 19.61 7.26
CA LEU A 53 -1.96 21.06 7.18
C LEU A 53 -0.66 21.73 6.76
N ILE A 54 -0.73 22.51 5.69
CA ILE A 54 0.40 23.30 5.17
C ILE A 54 0.65 24.50 6.10
N GLY A 55 1.92 24.82 6.34
CA GLY A 55 2.32 25.96 7.19
C GLY A 55 2.41 25.66 8.69
N LYS A 56 2.20 24.40 9.09
CA LYS A 56 2.54 23.88 10.43
C LYS A 56 3.69 22.89 10.33
N THR A 57 4.37 22.63 11.45
CA THR A 57 5.26 21.48 11.64
C THR A 57 4.51 20.15 11.75
N GLN A 58 3.34 20.03 11.13
CA GLN A 58 2.56 18.81 11.17
C GLN A 58 3.08 17.84 10.11
N ALA A 59 3.46 16.66 10.58
CA ALA A 59 3.95 15.54 9.80
C ALA A 59 3.00 14.35 9.99
N ILE A 60 2.90 13.49 9.00
CA ILE A 60 2.15 12.24 9.07
C ILE A 60 3.15 11.09 8.95
N GLN A 61 3.13 10.15 9.89
CA GLN A 61 3.92 8.93 9.74
C GLN A 61 3.19 7.94 8.82
N LEU A 62 3.93 7.40 7.86
CA LEU A 62 3.48 6.33 6.97
C LEU A 62 4.38 5.11 7.17
N LYS A 63 3.77 3.93 7.30
CA LYS A 63 4.48 2.67 7.51
C LYS A 63 4.10 1.64 6.47
N ALA A 64 5.09 1.00 5.86
CA ALA A 64 4.90 -0.15 5.00
C ALA A 64 4.81 -1.42 5.85
N VAL A 65 3.77 -2.23 5.61
CA VAL A 65 3.57 -3.50 6.30
C VAL A 65 3.51 -4.62 5.28
N GLY A 66 4.48 -5.52 5.35
CA GLY A 66 4.53 -6.72 4.55
C GLY A 66 3.81 -7.87 5.23
N ARG A 67 3.00 -8.61 4.49
CA ARG A 67 2.47 -9.90 4.94
C ARG A 67 2.65 -10.94 3.85
N ASN A 68 3.04 -12.13 4.27
CA ASN A 68 3.09 -13.27 3.38
C ASN A 68 1.68 -13.81 3.10
N ALA A 69 1.63 -14.79 2.23
CA ALA A 69 0.44 -15.54 1.89
C ALA A 69 -0.42 -16.02 3.08
N LYS A 70 0.22 -16.40 4.18
CA LYS A 70 -0.43 -16.94 5.37
C LYS A 70 -0.87 -15.85 6.35
N GLY A 71 -0.77 -14.57 5.96
CA GLY A 71 -1.03 -13.41 6.79
C GLY A 71 0.02 -13.16 7.86
N GLN A 72 1.17 -13.85 7.80
CA GLN A 72 2.26 -13.64 8.75
C GLN A 72 3.08 -12.43 8.34
N PRO A 73 3.70 -11.71 9.29
CA PRO A 73 4.60 -10.61 8.97
C PRO A 73 5.69 -11.05 8.00
N LEU A 74 5.90 -10.24 6.97
CA LEU A 74 6.95 -10.42 5.99
C LEU A 74 7.90 -9.23 6.12
N GLU A 75 9.18 -9.52 6.35
CA GLU A 75 10.22 -8.50 6.27
C GLU A 75 10.34 -8.01 4.83
N LEU A 76 10.21 -6.71 4.65
CA LEU A 76 10.19 -6.09 3.33
C LEU A 76 11.62 -5.70 2.94
N LYS A 77 12.01 -6.06 1.71
CA LYS A 77 13.33 -5.73 1.14
C LYS A 77 13.18 -4.76 -0.02
N ASP A 78 14.25 -3.98 -0.24
CA ASP A 78 14.35 -2.99 -1.30
C ASP A 78 13.15 -2.05 -1.38
N ILE A 79 12.67 -1.60 -0.21
CA ILE A 79 11.57 -0.63 -0.17
C ILE A 79 12.01 0.70 -0.78
N ASN A 80 11.20 1.16 -1.72
CA ASN A 80 11.29 2.49 -2.30
C ASN A 80 9.95 3.20 -2.18
N TRP A 81 9.97 4.41 -1.63
CA TRP A 81 8.82 5.30 -1.55
C TRP A 81 8.88 6.36 -2.64
N SER A 82 7.71 6.83 -3.05
CA SER A 82 7.57 7.90 -4.05
C SER A 82 6.30 8.69 -3.81
N VAL A 83 6.32 9.95 -4.22
CA VAL A 83 5.18 10.86 -4.19
C VAL A 83 4.84 11.29 -5.61
N SER A 84 3.54 11.38 -5.93
CA SER A 84 3.09 11.76 -7.28
C SER A 84 3.34 13.24 -7.61
N ASP A 85 3.42 14.11 -6.59
CA ASP A 85 3.61 15.55 -6.75
C ASP A 85 4.37 16.15 -5.56
N GLU A 86 5.65 16.48 -5.79
CA GLU A 86 6.53 17.09 -4.79
C GLU A 86 6.20 18.56 -4.47
N ALA A 87 5.38 19.22 -5.30
CA ALA A 87 4.93 20.57 -5.04
C ALA A 87 3.83 20.62 -3.96
N VAL A 88 3.09 19.52 -3.79
CA VAL A 88 2.01 19.37 -2.79
C VAL A 88 2.54 18.78 -1.48
N GLY A 89 3.52 17.87 -1.54
CA GLY A 89 4.13 17.32 -0.33
C GLY A 89 5.42 16.56 -0.56
N LYS A 90 6.16 16.35 0.52
CA LYS A 90 7.47 15.69 0.51
C LYS A 90 7.48 14.51 1.46
N LEU A 91 8.35 13.55 1.13
CA LEU A 91 8.67 12.43 2.00
C LEU A 91 10.07 12.63 2.54
N ASP A 92 10.18 12.56 3.86
CA ASP A 92 11.44 12.48 4.57
C ASP A 92 11.60 11.04 5.06
N SER A 93 12.69 10.40 4.67
CA SER A 93 12.94 9.01 5.04
C SER A 93 13.51 8.96 6.45
N ASP A 94 12.72 8.45 7.40
CA ASP A 94 13.20 8.12 8.73
C ASP A 94 13.95 6.77 8.68
N ASN A 95 13.36 5.80 7.99
CA ASN A 95 14.00 4.55 7.58
C ASN A 95 13.35 4.05 6.26
N LYS A 96 13.64 2.81 5.85
CA LYS A 96 13.10 2.26 4.58
C LYS A 96 11.62 1.87 4.70
N GLU A 97 11.18 1.41 5.87
CA GLU A 97 9.81 0.91 6.12
C GLU A 97 8.87 2.02 6.60
N GLU A 98 9.42 3.08 7.17
CA GLU A 98 8.70 4.23 7.70
C GLU A 98 9.24 5.51 7.09
N VAL A 99 8.31 6.32 6.59
CA VAL A 99 8.59 7.64 6.04
C VAL A 99 7.66 8.65 6.67
N THR A 100 8.17 9.86 6.85
CA THR A 100 7.39 11.00 7.29
C THR A 100 6.93 11.79 6.07
N PHE A 101 5.63 12.04 5.98
CA PHE A 101 5.04 12.92 4.97
C PHE A 101 4.79 14.32 5.53
N THR A 102 5.25 15.34 4.80
CA THR A 102 5.02 16.75 5.13
C THR A 102 4.32 17.48 3.98
N GLY A 103 3.38 18.37 4.32
CA GLY A 103 2.74 19.24 3.34
C GLY A 103 3.74 20.28 2.82
N ALA A 104 3.86 20.38 1.50
CA ALA A 104 4.63 21.44 0.85
C ALA A 104 3.75 22.68 0.65
N GLY A 105 4.30 23.73 0.03
CA GLY A 105 3.64 25.04 -0.05
C GLY A 105 2.36 25.12 -0.87
N GLN A 106 1.94 24.07 -1.59
CA GLN A 106 0.70 24.05 -2.39
C GLN A 106 -0.32 23.06 -1.83
N GLY A 107 -1.57 23.51 -1.70
CA GLY A 107 -2.70 22.62 -1.37
C GLY A 107 -3.05 21.69 -2.52
N GLY A 108 -3.49 20.47 -2.20
CA GLY A 108 -3.88 19.51 -3.23
C GLY A 108 -4.05 18.08 -2.74
N LYS A 109 -4.39 17.19 -3.69
CA LYS A 109 -4.39 15.75 -3.51
C LYS A 109 -3.15 15.16 -4.17
N LEU A 110 -2.61 14.11 -3.57
CA LEU A 110 -1.47 13.38 -4.11
C LEU A 110 -1.57 11.90 -3.72
N THR A 111 -0.80 11.07 -4.41
CA THR A 111 -0.68 9.65 -4.10
C THR A 111 0.75 9.37 -3.65
N VAL A 112 0.89 8.73 -2.50
CA VAL A 112 2.15 8.16 -2.03
C VAL A 112 2.16 6.69 -2.40
N THR A 113 3.24 6.21 -3.00
CA THR A 113 3.40 4.81 -3.41
C THR A 113 4.64 4.21 -2.77
N VAL A 114 4.45 3.03 -2.17
CA VAL A 114 5.54 2.17 -1.72
C VAL A 114 5.68 0.98 -2.65
N LYS A 115 6.91 0.67 -3.03
CA LYS A 115 7.26 -0.52 -3.81
C LYS A 115 8.32 -1.32 -3.06
N GLY A 116 8.11 -2.63 -2.93
CA GLY A 116 9.08 -3.56 -2.39
C GLY A 116 9.58 -4.56 -3.44
N GLU A 117 10.38 -5.52 -3.00
CA GLU A 117 10.87 -6.63 -3.82
C GLU A 117 9.73 -7.42 -4.51
N LYS A 118 10.03 -8.11 -5.61
CA LYS A 118 9.06 -8.93 -6.36
C LYS A 118 7.85 -8.15 -6.90
N ASP A 119 8.03 -6.86 -7.14
CA ASP A 119 6.99 -5.95 -7.66
C ASP A 119 5.74 -5.84 -6.78
N ILE A 120 5.85 -6.11 -5.47
CA ILE A 120 4.78 -5.79 -4.53
C ILE A 120 4.72 -4.27 -4.34
N SER A 121 3.52 -3.69 -4.42
CA SER A 121 3.35 -2.25 -4.27
C SER A 121 2.01 -1.91 -3.63
N ALA A 122 1.99 -0.81 -2.88
CA ALA A 122 0.77 -0.22 -2.34
C ALA A 122 0.81 1.30 -2.49
N SER A 123 -0.37 1.90 -2.52
CA SER A 123 -0.52 3.35 -2.63
C SER A 123 -1.56 3.86 -1.66
N VAL A 124 -1.36 5.07 -1.17
CA VAL A 124 -2.31 5.80 -0.33
C VAL A 124 -2.49 7.21 -0.89
N ASP A 125 -3.74 7.67 -0.93
CA ASP A 125 -4.06 9.04 -1.31
C ASP A 125 -4.10 9.94 -0.07
N LEU A 126 -3.38 11.06 -0.15
CA LEU A 126 -3.30 12.08 0.89
C LEU A 126 -3.83 13.42 0.36
N VAL A 127 -4.19 14.29 1.30
CA VAL A 127 -4.66 15.65 1.02
C VAL A 127 -3.83 16.63 1.85
N ALA A 128 -3.16 17.56 1.17
CA ALA A 128 -2.54 18.72 1.79
C ALA A 128 -3.52 19.89 1.72
N LEU A 129 -3.88 20.43 2.88
CA LEU A 129 -4.78 21.58 2.96
C LEU A 129 -4.00 22.83 3.32
N GLU A 130 -4.19 23.89 2.53
CA GLU A 130 -3.71 25.21 2.89
C GLU A 130 -4.49 25.74 4.08
N LEU A 131 -3.75 26.25 5.06
CA LEU A 131 -4.36 27.09 6.08
C LEU A 131 -4.73 28.42 5.42
N ILE A 132 -6.02 28.70 5.37
CA ILE A 132 -6.52 29.99 4.91
C ILE A 132 -6.07 31.04 5.93
N HIS A 133 -5.08 31.85 5.56
CA HIS A 133 -4.55 32.93 6.39
C HIS A 133 -5.62 33.99 6.62
N GLY A 134 -6.31 33.90 7.77
CA GLY A 134 -7.39 34.81 8.16
C GLY A 134 -8.08 34.45 9.47
N LEU A 135 -7.88 33.22 9.98
CA LEU A 135 -8.47 32.76 11.25
C LEU A 135 -7.44 32.58 12.38
N VAL A 136 -6.15 32.84 12.13
CA VAL A 136 -5.10 32.80 13.16
C VAL A 136 -4.40 34.16 13.21
N PRO A 137 -4.59 34.96 14.28
CA PRO A 137 -3.86 36.21 14.45
C PRO A 137 -2.35 35.95 14.54
N GLY A 138 -1.54 36.61 13.70
CA GLY A 138 -0.08 36.71 13.90
C GLY A 138 0.84 36.07 12.86
N TYR A 139 0.34 35.54 11.74
CA TYR A 139 1.23 35.01 10.69
C TYR A 139 1.53 36.07 9.61
N PRO A 140 2.80 36.39 9.31
CA PRO A 140 3.13 37.39 8.29
C PRO A 140 2.88 36.85 6.88
N PHE A 141 2.22 37.67 6.06
CA PHE A 141 2.10 37.45 4.62
C PHE A 141 3.47 37.63 3.96
N LYS A 142 3.89 36.69 3.11
CA LYS A 142 5.05 36.87 2.23
C LYS A 142 4.58 37.02 0.80
#